data_AF-F8AKD7-F1
#
_entry.id   AF-F8AKD7-F1
#
_cell.length_a   1.000
_cell.length_b   1.000
_cell.length_c   1.000
_cell.angle_alpha   90.00
_cell.angle_beta   90.00
_cell.angle_gamma   90.00
#
_symmetry.space_group_name_H-M   'P 1'
#
loop_
_entity.id
_entity.type
_entity.pdbx_description
1 polymer ?
#
loop_
_entity_poly.entity_id
_entity_poly.type
_entity_poly.pdbx_seq_one_letter_code
_entity_poly.pdbx_strand_id
1 'polypeptide(L)'
;MSNYKFKGVLLVFLVLFGVFNVANAIKFESYNITCNIDQDNKVHEIIFLDIYNNNSKDIDDITYIIPQNAYNLKVYSDRGIGSFSKNQNEGSTEIITKLKNPIKKGERGYLKIVFDSDIVWDKGTKKLLSISVPAVDSNFSMVIKLPPGAAVVSPAEGLLSITPQDYIIDTDGKQIFIKWKRKLSESEKYFTATVSYTILSSSYNQTTPSTSYTNNIYYNILIVILILLAGALLYGIIYEKKKNTAKTKYITELSIKKEELVDELNNLKSKIGILESENNIKDDHIKELMDKNKELNNKLDELILKINKLEMEIKDKEDIIKKLKDINNELSNNIDYYKNEISTLNSKIDELNELYNKEMEEIDELNKYSENIISEKEKTITKLKNKINEYEQTILNLKNTLNEYEKTKGEMLMSILTEEEKMIIKLIREYKEITQKEIVELTGLTKPKVSRIVSDLEGRGIIKKVKIGRINKLTLSDELDGWLN
;
A
#
# COMPACT_ATOMS: atom_id res chain seq x y z
N MET A 1 48.89 -40.67 15.19
CA MET A 1 48.58 -40.91 16.62
C MET A 1 48.57 -39.56 17.32
N SER A 2 47.53 -39.27 18.12
CA SER A 2 47.24 -38.01 18.85
C SER A 2 48.11 -36.76 18.56
N ASN A 3 47.55 -35.76 17.88
CA ASN A 3 48.25 -34.51 17.54
C ASN A 3 47.40 -33.30 17.96
N TYR A 4 47.33 -33.04 19.26
CA TYR A 4 46.54 -31.92 19.82
C TYR A 4 47.24 -30.58 19.60
N LYS A 5 46.88 -29.90 18.51
CA LYS A 5 47.23 -28.48 18.32
C LYS A 5 46.40 -27.63 19.28
N PHE A 6 47.05 -27.10 20.31
CA PHE A 6 46.49 -26.11 21.22
C PHE A 6 46.27 -24.78 20.45
N LYS A 7 45.09 -24.63 19.82
CA LYS A 7 44.69 -23.35 19.22
C LYS A 7 44.49 -22.34 20.33
N GLY A 8 45.23 -21.23 20.29
CA GLY A 8 45.01 -20.11 21.20
C GLY A 8 43.61 -19.55 21.02
N VAL A 9 42.94 -19.27 22.15
CA VAL A 9 41.62 -18.61 22.15
C VAL A 9 41.85 -17.15 21.79
N LEU A 10 41.73 -16.83 20.50
CA LEU A 10 41.65 -15.45 20.02
C LEU A 10 40.29 -14.91 20.47
N LEU A 11 40.28 -14.12 21.54
CA LEU A 11 39.06 -13.57 22.14
C LEU A 11 38.56 -12.38 21.30
N VAL A 12 38.03 -12.68 20.12
CA VAL A 12 37.45 -11.69 19.20
C VAL A 12 36.16 -11.16 19.81
N PHE A 13 36.20 -9.94 20.32
CA PHE A 13 35.01 -9.20 20.76
C PHE A 13 34.20 -8.71 19.56
N LEU A 14 33.57 -9.65 18.84
CA LEU A 14 32.74 -9.37 17.68
C LEU A 14 31.36 -8.85 18.14
N VAL A 15 31.35 -7.60 18.60
CA VAL A 15 30.14 -6.90 19.04
C VAL A 15 29.27 -6.58 17.82
N LEU A 16 28.27 -7.42 17.56
CA LEU A 16 27.19 -7.16 16.62
C LEU A 16 25.83 -7.45 17.25
N PHE A 17 24.79 -6.78 16.75
CA PHE A 17 23.54 -6.53 17.48
C PHE A 17 22.58 -7.72 17.52
N GLY A 18 21.82 -7.82 18.62
CA GLY A 18 20.78 -8.85 18.80
C GLY A 18 19.79 -8.62 19.94
N VAL A 19 19.68 -7.40 20.49
CA VAL A 19 18.66 -7.05 21.51
C VAL A 19 17.66 -6.06 20.90
N PHE A 20 16.37 -6.26 21.19
CA PHE A 20 15.26 -5.66 20.47
C PHE A 20 15.14 -4.14 20.65
N ASN A 21 15.37 -3.38 19.58
CA ASN A 21 14.88 -2.01 19.47
C ASN A 21 13.39 -2.00 19.10
N VAL A 22 12.55 -2.54 20.00
CA VAL A 22 11.08 -2.43 19.95
C VAL A 22 10.59 -2.15 21.37
N ALA A 23 10.03 -0.96 21.59
CA ALA A 23 9.65 -0.49 22.92
C ALA A 23 8.70 -1.45 23.64
N ASN A 24 9.22 -2.19 24.63
CA ASN A 24 8.49 -3.11 25.51
C ASN A 24 7.52 -4.06 24.76
N ALA A 25 8.03 -4.82 23.80
CA ALA A 25 7.21 -5.77 23.01
C ALA A 25 6.94 -7.11 23.74
N ILE A 26 7.91 -7.62 24.51
CA ILE A 26 7.81 -8.92 25.19
C ILE A 26 8.32 -8.74 26.62
N LYS A 27 7.65 -9.34 27.60
CA LYS A 27 8.06 -9.29 29.01
C LYS A 27 8.29 -10.69 29.57
N PHE A 28 9.42 -10.88 30.24
CA PHE A 28 9.74 -12.12 30.95
C PHE A 28 9.29 -12.01 32.42
N GLU A 29 8.22 -12.71 32.80
CA GLU A 29 7.72 -12.64 34.18
C GLU A 29 8.61 -13.41 35.15
N SER A 30 9.20 -14.53 34.72
CA SER A 30 10.26 -15.23 35.43
C SER A 30 11.24 -15.89 34.47
N TYR A 31 12.48 -16.03 34.92
CA TYR A 31 13.61 -16.53 34.14
C TYR A 31 14.49 -17.35 35.06
N ASN A 32 14.39 -18.67 34.94
CA ASN A 32 14.99 -19.62 35.88
C ASN A 32 15.99 -20.52 35.15
N ILE A 33 17.21 -20.62 35.67
CA ILE A 33 18.29 -21.42 35.10
C ILE A 33 18.81 -22.41 36.14
N THR A 34 18.95 -23.68 35.76
CA THR A 34 19.61 -24.71 36.55
C THR A 34 20.74 -25.33 35.74
N CYS A 35 21.96 -25.24 36.27
CA CYS A 35 23.16 -25.86 35.72
C CYS A 35 23.59 -26.98 36.66
N ASN A 36 23.57 -28.22 36.20
CA ASN A 36 23.91 -29.40 37.00
C ASN A 36 25.18 -30.05 36.45
N ILE A 37 26.31 -29.90 37.16
CA ILE A 37 27.60 -30.45 36.75
C ILE A 37 27.69 -31.93 37.16
N ASP A 38 28.03 -32.80 36.21
CA ASP A 38 28.27 -34.23 36.47
C ASP A 38 29.71 -34.52 36.92
N GLN A 39 30.03 -35.80 37.16
CA GLN A 39 31.37 -36.23 37.59
C GLN A 39 32.42 -36.21 36.45
N ASP A 40 31.98 -36.14 35.20
CA ASP A 40 32.82 -36.02 33.99
C ASP A 40 33.08 -34.55 33.60
N ASN A 41 32.65 -33.58 34.43
CA ASN A 41 32.62 -32.14 34.18
C ASN A 41 31.60 -31.63 33.13
N LYS A 42 30.68 -32.47 32.64
CA LYS A 42 29.62 -32.00 31.71
C LYS A 42 28.58 -31.20 32.49
N VAL A 43 28.05 -30.15 31.88
CA VAL A 43 26.99 -29.33 32.50
C VAL A 43 25.67 -29.65 31.81
N HIS A 44 24.73 -30.22 32.56
CA HIS A 44 23.34 -30.35 32.13
C HIS A 44 22.59 -29.06 32.46
N GLU A 45 22.11 -28.36 31.45
CA GLU A 45 21.49 -27.04 31.57
C GLU A 45 19.99 -27.10 31.29
N ILE A 46 19.22 -26.44 32.16
CA ILE A 46 17.78 -26.24 32.02
C ILE A 46 17.49 -24.75 32.17
N ILE A 47 17.00 -24.14 31.10
CA ILE A 47 16.53 -22.75 31.08
C ILE A 47 15.01 -22.78 30.97
N PHE A 48 14.34 -21.97 31.79
CA PHE A 48 12.88 -21.86 31.85
C PHE A 48 12.48 -20.38 31.85
N LEU A 49 11.64 -20.01 30.89
CA LEU A 49 11.20 -18.63 30.63
C LEU A 49 9.68 -18.57 30.71
N ASP A 50 9.13 -17.76 31.62
CA ASP A 50 7.71 -17.39 31.62
C ASP A 50 7.55 -16.08 30.83
N ILE A 51 6.80 -16.15 29.73
CA ILE A 51 6.72 -15.09 28.71
C ILE A 51 5.31 -14.51 28.68
N TYR A 52 5.19 -13.20 28.87
CA TYR A 52 3.96 -12.43 28.70
C TYR A 52 4.07 -11.54 27.46
N ASN A 53 3.10 -11.67 26.54
CA ASN A 53 3.07 -10.86 25.32
C ASN A 53 2.32 -9.55 25.56
N ASN A 54 3.04 -8.43 25.64
CA ASN A 54 2.49 -7.08 25.71
C ASN A 54 2.49 -6.32 24.37
N ASN A 55 2.96 -6.95 23.27
CA ASN A 55 2.96 -6.37 21.93
C ASN A 55 1.54 -6.18 21.35
N SER A 56 1.44 -5.53 20.19
CA SER A 56 0.27 -5.60 19.31
C SER A 56 0.25 -6.83 18.41
N LYS A 57 1.39 -7.54 18.28
CA LYS A 57 1.56 -8.74 17.44
C LYS A 57 1.61 -10.02 18.27
N ASP A 58 1.17 -11.11 17.66
CA ASP A 58 1.32 -12.46 18.19
C ASP A 58 2.80 -12.93 18.11
N ILE A 59 3.22 -13.85 18.99
CA ILE A 59 4.57 -14.43 19.01
C ILE A 59 4.51 -15.86 18.45
N ASP A 60 4.88 -16.05 17.18
CA ASP A 60 4.96 -17.34 16.50
C ASP A 60 6.31 -18.06 16.69
N ASP A 61 7.40 -17.29 16.84
CA ASP A 61 8.76 -17.79 17.01
C ASP A 61 9.54 -17.02 18.08
N ILE A 62 10.56 -17.69 18.64
CA ILE A 62 11.42 -17.22 19.72
C ILE A 62 12.86 -17.62 19.39
N THR A 63 13.73 -16.63 19.21
CA THR A 63 15.18 -16.81 19.11
C THR A 63 15.84 -16.53 20.45
N TYR A 64 16.72 -17.42 20.90
CA TYR A 64 17.44 -17.31 22.16
C TYR A 64 18.92 -17.66 21.95
N ILE A 65 19.83 -16.77 22.37
CA ILE A 65 21.27 -16.89 22.12
C ILE A 65 22.00 -17.16 23.44
N ILE A 66 22.87 -18.17 23.42
CA ILE A 66 23.77 -18.52 24.54
C ILE A 66 25.24 -18.40 24.11
N PRO A 67 26.12 -17.84 24.95
CA PRO A 67 27.55 -17.69 24.67
C PRO A 67 28.34 -18.97 24.99
N GLN A 68 27.77 -20.14 24.67
CA GLN A 68 28.42 -21.45 24.77
C GLN A 68 27.89 -22.44 23.72
N ASN A 69 28.58 -23.57 23.57
CA ASN A 69 28.13 -24.68 22.73
C ASN A 69 27.01 -25.49 23.43
N ALA A 70 25.87 -25.68 22.77
CA ALA A 70 24.82 -26.58 23.25
C ALA A 70 24.75 -27.90 22.45
N TYR A 71 24.84 -29.02 23.17
CA TYR A 71 24.66 -30.39 22.68
C TYR A 71 23.33 -30.97 23.19
N ASN A 72 22.84 -32.04 22.56
CA ASN A 72 21.63 -32.79 22.99
C ASN A 72 20.34 -31.95 23.20
N LEU A 73 20.26 -30.79 22.52
CA LEU A 73 19.20 -29.78 22.66
C LEU A 73 17.79 -30.36 22.51
N LYS A 74 16.92 -30.02 23.47
CA LYS A 74 15.48 -30.29 23.48
C LYS A 74 14.74 -29.03 23.93
N VAL A 75 13.61 -28.74 23.29
CA VAL A 75 12.78 -27.57 23.59
C VAL A 75 11.34 -28.00 23.85
N TYR A 76 10.68 -27.37 24.83
CA TYR A 76 9.31 -27.65 25.24
C TYR A 76 8.57 -26.34 25.54
N SER A 77 7.26 -26.30 25.28
CA SER A 77 6.37 -25.17 25.59
C SER A 77 4.95 -25.68 25.80
N ASP A 78 4.15 -25.01 26.63
CA ASP A 78 2.69 -25.20 26.71
C ASP A 78 2.01 -25.02 25.36
N ARG A 79 2.54 -24.14 24.51
CA ARG A 79 1.99 -23.86 23.18
C ARG A 79 2.33 -24.91 22.13
N GLY A 80 3.18 -25.88 22.49
CA GLY A 80 3.70 -26.93 21.61
C GLY A 80 4.76 -26.39 20.64
N ILE A 81 5.75 -27.24 20.33
CA ILE A 81 6.84 -26.87 19.41
C ILE A 81 6.53 -27.39 18.00
N GLY A 82 6.51 -26.48 17.02
CA GLY A 82 6.32 -26.82 15.60
C GLY A 82 7.63 -27.30 14.98
N SER A 83 8.70 -26.54 15.21
CA SER A 83 10.08 -26.91 14.90
C SER A 83 11.05 -26.15 15.81
N PHE A 84 12.27 -26.65 15.94
CA PHE A 84 13.38 -25.88 16.51
C PHE A 84 14.67 -26.22 15.76
N SER A 85 15.60 -25.28 15.73
CA SER A 85 16.95 -25.44 15.16
C SER A 85 18.00 -24.85 16.10
N LYS A 86 19.26 -25.19 15.85
CA LYS A 86 20.41 -24.51 16.47
C LYS A 86 21.46 -24.15 15.42
N ASN A 87 22.00 -22.95 15.51
CA ASN A 87 23.12 -22.47 14.72
C ASN A 87 24.31 -22.26 15.68
N GLN A 88 25.47 -22.86 15.39
CA GLN A 88 26.66 -22.78 16.27
C GLN A 88 27.75 -21.97 15.60
N ASN A 89 28.05 -20.79 16.14
CA ASN A 89 28.97 -19.80 15.59
C ASN A 89 30.05 -19.46 16.62
N GLU A 90 31.29 -19.89 16.37
CA GLU A 90 32.52 -19.52 17.10
C GLU A 90 32.41 -19.46 18.64
N GLY A 91 31.74 -20.45 19.26
CA GLY A 91 31.58 -20.55 20.71
C GLY A 91 30.24 -20.03 21.24
N SER A 92 29.35 -19.53 20.39
CA SER A 92 27.96 -19.24 20.71
C SER A 92 27.00 -20.23 20.04
N THR A 93 25.83 -20.43 20.64
CA THR A 93 24.70 -21.14 20.00
C THR A 93 23.48 -20.23 19.96
N GLU A 94 22.96 -19.98 18.77
CA GLU A 94 21.64 -19.44 18.55
C GLU A 94 20.63 -20.59 18.48
N ILE A 95 19.53 -20.48 19.23
CA ILE A 95 18.45 -21.47 19.29
C ILE A 95 17.18 -20.78 18.77
N ILE A 96 16.68 -21.22 17.61
CA ILE A 96 15.46 -20.68 17.00
C ILE A 96 14.34 -21.70 17.23
N THR A 97 13.25 -21.26 17.86
CA THR A 97 12.10 -22.12 18.18
C THR A 97 10.84 -21.55 17.54
N LYS A 98 10.11 -22.36 16.77
CA LYS A 98 8.79 -22.01 16.25
C LYS A 98 7.70 -22.75 17.03
N LEU A 99 6.71 -22.03 17.53
CA LEU A 99 5.57 -22.58 18.27
C LEU A 99 4.54 -23.20 17.31
N LYS A 100 3.69 -24.10 17.81
CA LYS A 100 2.51 -24.61 17.07
C LYS A 100 1.32 -23.66 17.16
N ASN A 101 1.19 -22.98 18.29
CA ASN A 101 0.20 -21.95 18.56
C ASN A 101 0.96 -20.71 19.02
N PRO A 102 0.72 -19.52 18.48
CA PRO A 102 1.39 -18.32 18.98
C PRO A 102 0.98 -17.99 20.42
N ILE A 103 1.82 -17.22 21.12
CA ILE A 103 1.43 -16.51 22.34
C ILE A 103 0.79 -15.19 21.91
N LYS A 104 -0.52 -15.04 22.11
CA LYS A 104 -1.24 -13.85 21.63
C LYS A 104 -1.10 -12.66 22.57
N LYS A 105 -1.44 -11.46 22.09
CA LYS A 105 -1.48 -10.25 22.93
C LYS A 105 -2.28 -10.48 24.22
N GLY A 106 -1.65 -10.20 25.37
CA GLY A 106 -2.25 -10.35 26.70
C GLY A 106 -2.22 -11.78 27.25
N GLU A 107 -1.73 -12.75 26.48
CA GLU A 107 -1.56 -14.13 26.95
C GLU A 107 -0.17 -14.36 27.57
N ARG A 108 -0.07 -15.50 28.28
CA ARG A 108 1.20 -16.07 28.77
C ARG A 108 1.49 -17.38 28.06
N GLY A 109 2.76 -17.69 27.88
CA GLY A 109 3.26 -19.03 27.58
C GLY A 109 4.60 -19.24 28.29
N TYR A 110 5.06 -20.49 28.37
CA TYR A 110 6.40 -20.80 28.87
C TYR A 110 7.25 -21.46 27.80
N LEU A 111 8.56 -21.26 27.89
CA LEU A 111 9.56 -21.96 27.09
C LEU A 111 10.58 -22.63 28.02
N LYS A 112 10.77 -23.94 27.85
CA LYS A 112 11.78 -24.73 28.53
C LYS A 112 12.80 -25.26 27.53
N ILE A 113 14.04 -24.82 27.65
CA ILE A 113 15.18 -25.24 26.84
C ILE A 113 16.06 -26.15 27.70
N VAL A 114 16.46 -27.31 27.17
CA VAL A 114 17.32 -28.28 27.86
C VAL A 114 18.45 -28.70 26.94
N PHE A 115 19.70 -28.62 27.40
CA PHE A 115 20.88 -28.98 26.62
C PHE A 115 22.06 -29.36 27.53
N ASP A 116 23.10 -29.93 26.94
CA ASP A 116 24.36 -30.24 27.61
C ASP A 116 25.47 -29.32 27.09
N SER A 117 26.43 -28.92 27.93
CA SER A 117 27.59 -28.10 27.53
C SER A 117 28.90 -28.53 28.22
N ASP A 118 30.02 -28.09 27.64
CA ASP A 118 31.40 -28.46 27.99
C ASP A 118 32.21 -27.29 28.60
N ILE A 119 31.52 -26.38 29.29
CA ILE A 119 32.04 -25.08 29.79
C ILE A 119 32.85 -25.12 31.10
N VAL A 120 33.18 -26.30 31.63
CA VAL A 120 34.01 -26.43 32.84
C VAL A 120 35.49 -26.52 32.46
N TRP A 121 36.27 -25.53 32.88
CA TRP A 121 37.73 -25.56 32.75
C TRP A 121 38.34 -26.41 33.88
N ASP A 122 39.18 -27.37 33.50
CA ASP A 122 39.81 -28.33 34.41
C ASP A 122 41.33 -28.16 34.44
N LYS A 123 41.89 -28.00 35.65
CA LYS A 123 43.33 -28.03 35.92
C LYS A 123 43.65 -28.98 37.08
N GLY A 124 43.15 -30.21 36.98
CA GLY A 124 43.43 -31.32 37.89
C GLY A 124 42.61 -31.22 39.18
N THR A 125 43.20 -30.69 40.24
CA THR A 125 42.47 -30.47 41.50
C THR A 125 41.53 -29.27 41.42
N LYS A 126 41.94 -28.19 40.73
CA LYS A 126 41.12 -26.98 40.59
C LYS A 126 40.29 -27.01 39.31
N LYS A 127 39.00 -26.71 39.43
CA LYS A 127 38.02 -26.61 38.35
C LYS A 127 37.32 -25.26 38.42
N LEU A 128 36.96 -24.71 37.27
CA LEU A 128 36.34 -23.40 37.11
C LEU A 128 35.15 -23.53 36.15
N LEU A 129 33.95 -23.23 36.64
CA LEU A 129 32.79 -22.98 35.80
C LEU A 129 32.66 -21.47 35.60
N SER A 130 32.41 -21.03 34.37
CA SER A 130 31.92 -19.68 34.09
C SER A 130 30.81 -19.75 33.05
N ILE A 131 29.63 -19.24 33.42
CA ILE A 131 28.45 -19.21 32.55
C ILE A 131 27.96 -17.76 32.43
N SER A 132 27.64 -17.35 31.20
CA SER A 132 27.06 -16.04 30.90
C SER A 132 25.72 -16.24 30.23
N VAL A 133 24.71 -15.47 30.62
CA VAL A 133 23.35 -15.57 30.06
C VAL A 133 22.84 -14.16 29.75
N PRO A 134 22.02 -13.96 28.70
CA PRO A 134 21.43 -12.66 28.42
C PRO A 134 20.66 -12.17 29.64
N ALA A 135 20.83 -10.90 30.02
CA ALA A 135 20.05 -10.29 31.08
C ALA A 135 18.91 -9.45 30.48
N VAL A 136 17.71 -9.66 31.01
CA VAL A 136 16.44 -9.14 30.50
C VAL A 136 15.54 -8.81 31.68
N ASP A 137 14.65 -7.82 31.53
CA ASP A 137 13.73 -7.35 32.57
C ASP A 137 12.84 -8.50 33.09
N SER A 138 13.21 -9.06 34.25
CA SER A 138 12.66 -10.34 34.75
C SER A 138 12.90 -10.59 36.24
N ASN A 139 12.06 -11.46 36.83
CA ASN A 139 12.36 -12.08 38.12
C ASN A 139 13.26 -13.31 37.88
N PHE A 140 14.56 -13.12 38.06
CA PHE A 140 15.60 -14.08 37.69
C PHE A 140 16.01 -14.99 38.86
N SER A 141 16.32 -16.24 38.55
CA SER A 141 17.06 -17.12 39.46
C SER A 141 18.00 -18.06 38.70
N MET A 142 19.23 -18.20 39.20
CA MET A 142 20.20 -19.19 38.72
C MET A 142 20.58 -20.13 39.86
N VAL A 143 20.65 -21.43 39.57
CA VAL A 143 21.11 -22.48 40.49
C VAL A 143 22.21 -23.29 39.82
N ILE A 144 23.44 -23.17 40.34
CA ILE A 144 24.56 -24.05 39.98
C ILE A 144 24.64 -25.18 41.00
N LYS A 145 24.66 -26.43 40.54
CA LYS A 145 24.88 -27.63 41.36
C LYS A 145 26.27 -28.19 41.08
N LEU A 146 27.12 -28.24 42.11
CA LEU A 146 28.45 -28.81 42.03
C LEU A 146 28.40 -30.35 42.15
N PRO A 147 29.35 -31.08 41.54
CA PRO A 147 29.32 -32.53 41.55
C PRO A 147 29.62 -33.08 42.97
N PRO A 148 29.19 -34.32 43.29
CA PRO A 148 29.41 -34.89 44.62
C PRO A 148 30.89 -34.95 45.00
N GLY A 149 31.22 -34.51 46.22
CA GLY A 149 32.61 -34.42 46.71
C GLY A 149 33.37 -33.16 46.28
N ALA A 150 32.72 -32.21 45.60
CA ALA A 150 33.27 -30.88 45.36
C ALA A 150 33.23 -30.01 46.62
N ALA A 151 34.30 -29.24 46.83
CA ALA A 151 34.35 -28.13 47.79
C ALA A 151 34.64 -26.82 47.04
N VAL A 152 33.98 -25.72 47.43
CA VAL A 152 34.31 -24.38 46.92
C VAL A 152 35.73 -24.02 47.40
N VAL A 153 36.57 -23.50 46.50
CA VAL A 153 37.92 -23.07 46.87
C VAL A 153 37.83 -21.87 47.81
N SER A 154 38.61 -21.81 48.90
CA SER A 154 38.66 -20.60 49.72
C SER A 154 39.34 -19.47 48.95
N PRO A 155 38.86 -18.21 49.08
CA PRO A 155 39.60 -17.03 48.63
C PRO A 155 41.04 -17.05 49.13
N ALA A 156 41.98 -16.79 48.22
CA ALA A 156 43.21 -16.10 48.57
C ALA A 156 42.90 -14.58 48.63
N GLU A 157 43.73 -13.81 49.31
CA GLU A 157 43.51 -12.36 49.46
C GLU A 157 43.26 -11.69 48.10
N GLY A 158 42.09 -11.05 47.95
CA GLY A 158 41.68 -10.35 46.73
C GLY A 158 40.98 -11.19 45.63
N LEU A 159 40.86 -12.51 45.75
CA LEU A 159 40.27 -13.38 44.71
C LEU A 159 38.95 -14.03 45.15
N LEU A 160 37.85 -13.67 44.47
CA LEU A 160 36.53 -14.24 44.71
C LEU A 160 36.38 -15.61 44.02
N SER A 161 36.06 -16.62 44.83
CA SER A 161 35.83 -18.01 44.35
C SER A 161 34.40 -18.23 43.82
N ILE A 162 33.47 -17.32 44.15
CA ILE A 162 32.12 -17.25 43.58
C ILE A 162 31.83 -15.78 43.25
N THR A 163 31.36 -15.52 42.04
CA THR A 163 30.99 -14.20 41.51
C THR A 163 29.66 -14.33 40.73
N PRO A 164 28.73 -13.36 40.81
CA PRO A 164 28.70 -12.20 41.71
C PRO A 164 28.38 -12.59 43.16
N GLN A 165 28.64 -11.69 44.11
CA GLN A 165 28.61 -11.99 45.57
C GLN A 165 27.19 -12.17 46.17
N ASP A 166 26.13 -11.82 45.44
CA ASP A 166 24.72 -11.89 45.85
C ASP A 166 24.14 -13.33 45.79
N TYR A 167 24.92 -14.31 46.25
CA TYR A 167 24.55 -15.73 46.26
C TYR A 167 24.12 -16.25 47.63
N ILE A 168 23.38 -17.36 47.60
CA ILE A 168 23.04 -18.21 48.75
C ILE A 168 23.65 -19.59 48.49
N ILE A 169 24.43 -20.11 49.44
CA ILE A 169 24.88 -21.51 49.43
C ILE A 169 23.87 -22.37 50.18
N ASP A 170 23.58 -23.55 49.63
CA ASP A 170 22.69 -24.57 50.18
C ASP A 170 23.25 -25.98 49.85
N THR A 171 22.79 -27.04 50.51
CA THR A 171 23.30 -28.41 50.29
C THR A 171 22.28 -29.49 50.69
N ASP A 172 22.25 -30.58 49.92
CA ASP A 172 21.52 -31.81 50.27
C ASP A 172 22.36 -32.83 51.05
N GLY A 173 23.56 -32.43 51.50
CA GLY A 173 24.55 -33.30 52.16
C GLY A 173 25.38 -34.14 51.20
N LYS A 174 25.18 -34.04 49.88
CA LYS A 174 25.98 -34.71 48.83
C LYS A 174 26.57 -33.73 47.82
N GLN A 175 25.80 -32.72 47.44
CA GLN A 175 26.15 -31.66 46.49
C GLN A 175 26.05 -30.29 47.16
N ILE A 176 26.78 -29.32 46.61
CA ILE A 176 26.68 -27.91 46.98
C ILE A 176 25.86 -27.21 45.89
N PHE A 177 24.87 -26.44 46.32
CA PHE A 177 24.04 -25.59 45.46
C PHE A 177 24.41 -24.12 45.70
N ILE A 178 24.69 -23.39 44.63
CA ILE A 178 24.94 -21.95 44.67
C ILE A 178 23.80 -21.28 43.93
N LYS A 179 23.06 -20.40 44.62
CA LYS A 179 21.77 -19.87 44.18
C LYS A 179 21.82 -18.34 44.15
N TRP A 180 21.51 -17.76 43.00
CA TRP A 180 21.21 -16.33 42.86
C TRP A 180 19.71 -16.14 42.65
N LYS A 181 19.13 -15.09 43.24
CA LYS A 181 17.74 -14.70 43.02
C LYS A 181 17.60 -13.19 43.14
N ARG A 182 17.35 -12.51 42.02
CA ARG A 182 17.25 -11.05 41.94
C ARG A 182 16.34 -10.63 40.79
N LYS A 183 16.11 -9.33 40.64
CA LYS A 183 15.59 -8.80 39.37
C LYS A 183 16.75 -8.47 38.46
N LEU A 184 16.72 -8.94 37.22
CA LEU A 184 17.60 -8.44 36.17
C LEU A 184 16.90 -7.27 35.47
N SER A 185 17.69 -6.39 34.87
CA SER A 185 17.24 -5.30 34.02
C SER A 185 17.91 -5.38 32.66
N GLU A 186 17.26 -4.92 31.60
CA GLU A 186 17.85 -4.74 30.26
C GLU A 186 19.08 -3.82 30.23
N SER A 187 19.31 -3.03 31.29
CA SER A 187 20.53 -2.25 31.49
C SER A 187 21.76 -3.11 31.82
N GLU A 188 21.56 -4.29 32.42
CA GLU A 188 22.57 -5.33 32.51
C GLU A 188 22.54 -6.13 31.20
N LYS A 189 23.60 -6.11 30.39
CA LYS A 189 23.60 -6.84 29.10
C LYS A 189 23.62 -8.36 29.27
N TYR A 190 24.33 -8.83 30.29
CA TYR A 190 24.48 -10.25 30.62
C TYR A 190 24.57 -10.41 32.14
N PHE A 191 24.05 -11.53 32.64
CA PHE A 191 24.39 -12.03 33.97
C PHE A 191 25.47 -13.11 33.81
N THR A 192 26.62 -12.93 34.46
CA THR A 192 27.74 -13.89 34.42
C THR A 192 27.99 -14.44 35.81
N ALA A 193 27.85 -15.76 35.97
CA ALA A 193 28.21 -16.47 37.19
C ALA A 193 29.51 -17.25 36.99
N THR A 194 30.43 -17.15 37.96
CA THR A 194 31.73 -17.83 37.95
C THR A 194 31.94 -18.54 39.28
N VAL A 195 32.34 -19.82 39.25
CA VAL A 195 32.52 -20.68 40.44
C VAL A 195 33.81 -21.49 40.34
N SER A 196 34.68 -21.32 41.33
CA SER A 196 35.92 -22.09 41.52
C SER A 196 35.73 -23.19 42.57
N TYR A 197 35.96 -24.45 42.21
CA TYR A 197 35.83 -25.60 43.10
C TYR A 197 36.99 -26.59 42.96
N THR A 198 37.12 -27.48 43.94
CA THR A 198 38.10 -28.57 43.99
C THR A 198 37.42 -29.89 44.33
N ILE A 199 37.93 -31.00 43.81
CA ILE A 199 37.57 -32.35 44.31
C ILE A 199 38.61 -32.75 45.36
N LEU A 200 38.17 -33.42 46.44
CA LEU A 200 39.04 -33.87 47.53
C LEU A 200 39.52 -35.31 47.30
N SER A 201 40.83 -35.56 47.45
CA SER A 201 41.45 -36.90 47.33
C SER A 201 42.67 -37.02 48.27
N SER A 202 42.99 -38.24 48.71
CA SER A 202 43.79 -38.49 49.93
C SER A 202 44.94 -39.48 49.73
N SER A 203 46.17 -39.17 50.20
CA SER A 203 47.29 -40.11 50.54
C SER A 203 48.53 -39.40 51.15
N TYR A 204 49.54 -40.15 51.64
CA TYR A 204 50.40 -39.74 52.79
C TYR A 204 51.81 -40.41 52.85
N ASN A 205 52.88 -39.62 53.15
CA ASN A 205 54.21 -39.96 53.77
C ASN A 205 55.19 -41.02 53.17
N GLN A 206 56.45 -41.27 53.64
CA GLN A 206 57.61 -40.42 54.09
C GLN A 206 58.94 -41.25 54.32
N THR A 207 60.13 -40.68 54.02
CA THR A 207 61.47 -40.84 54.71
C THR A 207 62.29 -42.17 54.68
N THR A 208 63.43 -42.24 55.43
CA THR A 208 64.72 -42.92 55.06
C THR A 208 65.39 -43.90 56.11
N PRO A 209 66.69 -43.84 56.56
CA PRO A 209 67.71 -44.88 56.25
C PRO A 209 68.57 -45.44 57.46
N SER A 210 69.77 -46.03 57.17
CA SER A 210 70.96 -46.36 58.06
C SER A 210 71.09 -47.83 58.59
N THR A 211 72.17 -48.36 59.23
CA THR A 211 73.36 -47.81 59.98
C THR A 211 74.56 -48.81 60.16
N SER A 212 75.78 -48.29 60.49
CA SER A 212 76.84 -48.87 61.41
C SER A 212 77.62 -50.17 61.04
N TYR A 213 78.69 -50.69 61.71
CA TYR A 213 79.51 -50.45 62.97
C TYR A 213 80.94 -51.11 62.80
N THR A 214 81.95 -51.33 63.69
CA THR A 214 82.34 -51.11 65.14
C THR A 214 83.88 -51.35 65.36
N ASN A 215 84.53 -50.62 66.31
CA ASN A 215 85.61 -51.02 67.30
C ASN A 215 86.97 -51.69 66.87
N ASN A 216 88.06 -51.82 67.67
CA ASN A 216 88.40 -51.33 69.03
C ASN A 216 89.92 -51.01 69.26
N ILE A 217 90.20 -50.32 70.36
CA ILE A 217 91.50 -50.03 71.02
C ILE A 217 91.88 -51.23 71.96
N TYR A 218 93.08 -51.47 72.53
CA TYR A 218 94.23 -50.64 72.94
C TYR A 218 95.59 -51.37 72.82
N TYR A 219 96.69 -50.62 72.56
CA TYR A 219 98.06 -50.91 73.06
C TYR A 219 98.96 -49.64 73.13
N ASN A 220 98.33 -48.46 73.10
CA ASN A 220 98.91 -47.30 72.41
C ASN A 220 99.46 -46.21 73.35
N ILE A 221 99.02 -46.15 74.61
CA ILE A 221 98.96 -44.93 75.45
C ILE A 221 100.25 -44.10 75.50
N LEU A 222 101.42 -44.72 75.70
CA LEU A 222 102.66 -43.97 75.92
C LEU A 222 103.25 -43.40 74.61
N ILE A 223 103.22 -44.19 73.53
CA ILE A 223 103.48 -43.71 72.17
C ILE A 223 102.42 -42.66 71.79
N VAL A 224 101.17 -42.86 72.21
CA VAL A 224 100.05 -41.94 71.98
C VAL A 224 100.26 -40.58 72.61
N ILE A 225 101.07 -40.36 73.66
CA ILE A 225 101.30 -38.99 74.16
C ILE A 225 102.20 -38.19 73.20
N LEU A 226 103.26 -38.81 72.65
CA LEU A 226 104.12 -38.17 71.64
C LEU A 226 103.44 -38.11 70.26
N ILE A 227 102.69 -39.15 69.88
CA ILE A 227 101.82 -39.14 68.70
C ILE A 227 100.59 -38.24 68.90
N LEU A 228 100.17 -37.88 70.11
CA LEU A 228 99.16 -36.84 70.34
C LEU A 228 99.75 -35.44 70.19
N LEU A 229 101.03 -35.21 70.51
CA LEU A 229 101.65 -33.89 70.28
C LEU A 229 102.03 -33.70 68.81
N ALA A 230 102.79 -34.63 68.23
CA ALA A 230 103.09 -34.61 66.79
C ALA A 230 101.81 -34.73 65.95
N GLY A 231 100.87 -35.57 66.40
CA GLY A 231 99.55 -35.73 65.79
C GLY A 231 98.59 -34.59 66.06
N ALA A 232 98.72 -33.78 67.12
CA ALA A 232 97.95 -32.54 67.28
C ALA A 232 98.47 -31.42 66.37
N LEU A 233 99.78 -31.36 66.12
CA LEU A 233 100.35 -30.46 65.12
C LEU A 233 99.95 -30.89 63.70
N LEU A 234 100.09 -32.18 63.37
CA LEU A 234 99.61 -32.73 62.10
C LEU A 234 98.08 -32.62 61.97
N TYR A 235 97.31 -32.88 63.02
CA TYR A 235 95.85 -32.72 63.03
C TYR A 235 95.47 -31.25 62.95
N GLY A 236 96.24 -30.31 63.50
CA GLY A 236 96.07 -28.87 63.31
C GLY A 236 96.22 -28.48 61.84
N ILE A 237 97.32 -28.90 61.21
CA ILE A 237 97.59 -28.68 59.78
C ILE A 237 96.53 -29.37 58.90
N ILE A 238 96.13 -30.61 59.22
CA ILE A 238 95.10 -31.37 58.51
C ILE A 238 93.72 -30.77 58.73
N TYR A 239 93.40 -30.28 59.93
CA TYR A 239 92.13 -29.62 60.27
C TYR A 239 92.02 -28.27 59.58
N GLU A 240 93.08 -27.46 59.56
CA GLU A 240 93.12 -26.21 58.82
C GLU A 240 93.06 -26.43 57.30
N LYS A 241 93.81 -27.42 56.78
CA LYS A 241 93.70 -27.84 55.37
C LYS A 241 92.29 -28.33 55.04
N LYS A 242 91.66 -29.15 55.89
CA LYS A 242 90.29 -29.67 55.73
C LYS A 242 89.23 -28.57 55.84
N LYS A 243 89.42 -27.60 56.76
CA LYS A 243 88.58 -26.40 56.94
C LYS A 243 88.68 -25.49 55.72
N ASN A 244 89.88 -25.30 55.18
CA ASN A 244 90.08 -24.54 53.94
C ASN A 244 89.54 -25.30 52.72
N THR A 245 89.72 -26.62 52.59
CA THR A 245 89.06 -27.42 51.55
C THR A 245 87.54 -27.36 51.65
N ALA A 246 86.95 -27.37 52.85
CA ALA A 246 85.51 -27.20 53.05
C ALA A 246 85.04 -25.80 52.64
N LYS A 247 85.77 -24.74 53.01
CA LYS A 247 85.53 -23.38 52.50
C LYS A 247 85.61 -23.32 50.97
N THR A 248 86.65 -23.90 50.36
CA THR A 248 86.81 -23.93 48.90
C THR A 248 85.65 -24.63 48.24
N LYS A 249 85.21 -25.80 48.73
CA LYS A 249 84.02 -26.49 48.21
C LYS A 249 82.77 -25.61 48.27
N TYR A 250 82.51 -24.97 49.40
CA TYR A 250 81.36 -24.07 49.57
C TYR A 250 81.45 -22.83 48.67
N ILE A 251 82.66 -22.28 48.45
CA ILE A 251 82.90 -21.18 47.50
C ILE A 251 82.66 -21.64 46.05
N THR A 252 83.10 -22.85 45.68
CA THR A 252 82.82 -23.44 44.35
C THR A 252 81.32 -23.68 44.15
N GLU A 253 80.62 -24.23 45.14
CA GLU A 253 79.16 -24.44 45.12
C GLU A 253 78.39 -23.13 44.98
N LEU A 254 78.78 -22.08 45.73
CA LEU A 254 78.25 -20.73 45.56
C LEU A 254 78.58 -20.11 44.20
N SER A 255 79.74 -20.43 43.61
CA SER A 255 80.12 -19.93 42.27
C SER A 255 79.27 -20.57 41.18
N ILE A 256 79.07 -21.89 41.22
CA ILE A 256 78.19 -22.62 40.31
C ILE A 256 76.77 -22.06 40.41
N LYS A 257 76.23 -21.93 41.63
CA LYS A 257 74.89 -21.39 41.85
C LYS A 257 74.74 -19.92 41.41
N LYS A 258 75.82 -19.13 41.47
CA LYS A 258 75.84 -17.77 40.92
C LYS A 258 75.79 -17.79 39.38
N GLU A 259 76.50 -18.71 38.73
CA GLU A 259 76.48 -18.88 37.28
C GLU A 259 75.11 -19.36 36.79
N GLU A 260 74.50 -20.35 37.45
CA GLU A 260 73.12 -20.80 37.21
C GLU A 260 72.12 -19.63 37.25
N LEU A 261 72.18 -18.80 38.31
CA LEU A 261 71.30 -17.62 38.46
C LEU A 261 71.56 -16.51 37.42
N VAL A 262 72.79 -16.40 36.90
CA VAL A 262 73.12 -15.47 35.81
C VAL A 262 72.52 -15.97 34.49
N ASP A 263 72.57 -17.26 34.21
CA ASP A 263 71.97 -17.85 33.00
C ASP A 263 70.44 -17.84 33.05
N GLU A 264 69.81 -18.07 34.21
CA GLU A 264 68.37 -17.83 34.41
C GLU A 264 68.00 -16.36 34.13
N LEU A 265 68.78 -15.41 34.64
CA LEU A 265 68.55 -13.98 34.42
C LEU A 265 68.72 -13.58 32.95
N ASN A 266 69.71 -14.13 32.25
CA ASN A 266 69.91 -13.92 30.81
C ASN A 266 68.73 -14.50 29.99
N ASN A 267 68.24 -15.68 30.36
CA ASN A 267 67.08 -16.34 29.74
C ASN A 267 65.79 -15.51 29.95
N LEU A 268 65.56 -15.01 31.17
CA LEU A 268 64.45 -14.11 31.48
C LEU A 268 64.54 -12.79 30.71
N LYS A 269 65.72 -12.18 30.61
CA LYS A 269 65.94 -10.95 29.83
C LYS A 269 65.64 -11.15 28.34
N SER A 270 66.01 -12.30 27.77
CA SER A 270 65.67 -12.67 26.39
C SER A 270 64.15 -12.78 26.19
N LYS A 271 63.44 -13.43 27.11
CA LYS A 271 61.97 -13.53 27.09
C LYS A 271 61.28 -12.17 27.19
N ILE A 272 61.80 -11.26 28.02
CA ILE A 272 61.27 -9.89 28.14
C ILE A 272 61.37 -9.16 26.80
N GLY A 273 62.53 -9.17 26.14
CA GLY A 273 62.68 -8.54 24.81
C GLY A 273 61.76 -9.11 23.73
N ILE A 274 61.44 -10.41 23.78
CA ILE A 274 60.44 -11.03 22.89
C ILE A 274 59.05 -10.46 23.19
N LEU A 275 58.64 -10.42 24.46
CA LEU A 275 57.33 -9.88 24.86
C LEU A 275 57.19 -8.38 24.56
N GLU A 276 58.25 -7.60 24.70
CA GLU A 276 58.30 -6.18 24.29
C GLU A 276 58.05 -6.04 22.78
N SER A 277 58.72 -6.85 21.95
CA SER A 277 58.50 -6.83 20.50
C SER A 277 57.10 -7.29 20.08
N GLU A 278 56.53 -8.29 20.76
CA GLU A 278 55.14 -8.68 20.53
C GLU A 278 54.14 -7.57 20.89
N ASN A 279 54.40 -6.80 21.96
CA ASN A 279 53.51 -5.74 22.40
C ASN A 279 53.51 -4.57 21.43
N ASN A 280 54.69 -4.16 20.92
CA ASN A 280 54.78 -3.13 19.88
C ASN A 280 53.95 -3.51 18.63
N ILE A 281 53.98 -4.78 18.20
CA ILE A 281 53.18 -5.29 17.07
C ILE A 281 51.67 -5.24 17.37
N LYS A 282 51.26 -5.50 18.61
CA LYS A 282 49.86 -5.39 19.05
C LYS A 282 49.40 -3.93 19.07
N ASP A 283 50.24 -3.00 19.52
CA ASP A 283 49.94 -1.56 19.56
C ASP A 283 49.80 -0.97 18.15
N ASP A 284 50.67 -1.34 17.20
CA ASP A 284 50.54 -0.96 15.79
C ASP A 284 49.23 -1.47 15.17
N HIS A 285 48.81 -2.71 15.48
CA HIS A 285 47.54 -3.25 14.99
C HIS A 285 46.32 -2.62 15.68
N ILE A 286 46.40 -2.29 16.98
CA ILE A 286 45.36 -1.51 17.68
C ILE A 286 45.16 -0.16 17.00
N LYS A 287 46.25 0.52 16.61
CA LYS A 287 46.20 1.78 15.87
C LYS A 287 45.54 1.63 14.50
N GLU A 288 45.89 0.58 13.74
CA GLU A 288 45.26 0.26 12.46
C GLU A 288 43.73 0.05 12.61
N LEU A 289 43.29 -0.63 13.68
CA LEU A 289 41.88 -0.83 14.00
C LEU A 289 41.18 0.47 14.43
N MET A 290 41.86 1.36 15.16
CA MET A 290 41.33 2.68 15.52
C MET A 290 41.07 3.56 14.29
N ASP A 291 42.01 3.60 13.34
CA ASP A 291 41.83 4.37 12.10
C ASP A 291 40.71 3.80 11.22
N LYS A 292 40.57 2.47 11.12
CA LYS A 292 39.44 1.82 10.44
C LYS A 292 38.09 2.10 11.09
N ASN A 293 38.01 2.08 12.43
CA ASN A 293 36.79 2.43 13.16
C ASN A 293 36.40 3.91 12.94
N LYS A 294 37.39 4.81 12.86
CA LYS A 294 37.17 6.22 12.52
C LYS A 294 36.64 6.39 11.08
N GLU A 295 37.19 5.67 10.12
CA GLU A 295 36.68 5.66 8.74
C GLU A 295 35.24 5.13 8.66
N LEU A 296 34.93 4.07 9.41
CA LEU A 296 33.59 3.47 9.46
C LEU A 296 32.55 4.41 10.10
N ASN A 297 32.92 5.11 11.18
CA ASN A 297 32.05 6.11 11.82
C ASN A 297 31.74 7.26 10.85
N ASN A 298 32.73 7.80 10.13
CA ASN A 298 32.50 8.85 9.13
C ASN A 298 31.51 8.41 8.04
N LYS A 299 31.57 7.14 7.61
CA LYS A 299 30.62 6.56 6.64
C LYS A 299 29.22 6.37 7.23
N LEU A 300 29.13 6.03 8.53
CA LEU A 300 27.85 5.93 9.24
C LEU A 300 27.17 7.31 9.32
N ASP A 301 27.92 8.37 9.66
CA ASP A 301 27.41 9.74 9.68
C ASP A 301 26.92 10.20 8.29
N GLU A 302 27.66 9.88 7.22
CA GLU A 302 27.24 10.17 5.84
C GLU A 302 25.95 9.44 5.45
N LEU A 303 25.77 8.19 5.93
CA LEU A 303 24.55 7.41 5.72
C LEU A 303 23.36 7.96 6.53
N ILE A 304 23.58 8.39 7.77
CA ILE A 304 22.55 9.03 8.60
C ILE A 304 22.06 10.32 7.93
N LEU A 305 22.95 11.16 7.40
CA LEU A 305 22.58 12.36 6.66
C LEU A 305 21.75 12.05 5.40
N LYS A 306 22.04 10.95 4.70
CA LYS A 306 21.25 10.48 3.54
C LYS A 306 19.87 9.96 3.95
N ILE A 307 19.78 9.22 5.06
CA ILE A 307 18.51 8.73 5.61
C ILE A 307 17.61 9.91 5.99
N ASN A 308 18.12 10.88 6.77
CA ASN A 308 17.35 12.05 7.19
C ASN A 308 16.82 12.86 5.99
N LYS A 309 17.59 12.97 4.89
CA LYS A 309 17.14 13.62 3.65
C LYS A 309 16.01 12.83 2.96
N LEU A 310 16.12 11.50 2.91
CA LEU A 310 15.08 10.64 2.33
C LEU A 310 13.79 10.65 3.16
N GLU A 311 13.89 10.72 4.49
CA GLU A 311 12.73 10.87 5.39
C GLU A 311 11.97 12.18 5.12
N MET A 312 12.68 13.30 4.94
CA MET A 312 12.06 14.57 4.52
C MET A 312 11.38 14.43 3.14
N GLU A 313 12.07 13.85 2.16
CA GLU A 313 11.49 13.63 0.83
C GLU A 313 10.29 12.66 0.82
N ILE A 314 10.20 11.74 1.77
CA ILE A 314 9.02 10.87 1.95
C ILE A 314 7.86 11.67 2.52
N LYS A 315 8.10 12.43 3.59
CA LYS A 315 7.07 13.29 4.23
C LYS A 315 6.45 14.28 3.24
N ASP A 316 7.28 14.95 2.43
CA ASP A 316 6.79 15.89 1.41
C ASP A 316 5.88 15.18 0.37
N LYS A 317 6.18 13.92 0.04
CA LYS A 317 5.34 13.09 -0.85
C LYS A 317 4.05 12.63 -0.16
N GLU A 318 4.07 12.34 1.13
CA GLU A 318 2.86 12.01 1.91
C GLU A 318 1.88 13.20 1.96
N ASP A 319 2.37 14.42 2.20
CA ASP A 319 1.56 15.64 2.16
C ASP A 319 1.00 15.94 0.76
N ILE A 320 1.71 15.57 -0.32
CA ILE A 320 1.19 15.63 -1.70
C ILE A 320 0.11 14.57 -1.93
N ILE A 321 0.33 13.32 -1.52
CA ILE A 321 -0.65 12.22 -1.64
C ILE A 321 -1.94 12.57 -0.90
N LYS A 322 -1.85 13.19 0.28
CA LYS A 322 -3.02 13.69 1.02
C LYS A 322 -3.81 14.71 0.20
N LYS A 323 -3.16 15.76 -0.32
CA LYS A 323 -3.82 16.78 -1.16
C LYS A 323 -4.48 16.18 -2.40
N LEU A 324 -3.82 15.25 -3.07
CA LEU A 324 -4.37 14.54 -4.23
C LEU A 324 -5.61 13.71 -3.87
N LYS A 325 -5.61 13.05 -2.69
CA LYS A 325 -6.76 12.31 -2.18
C LYS A 325 -7.95 13.23 -1.87
N ASP A 326 -7.70 14.37 -1.24
CA ASP A 326 -8.73 15.35 -0.91
C ASP A 326 -9.38 15.92 -2.19
N ILE A 327 -8.58 16.30 -3.19
CA ILE A 327 -9.05 16.73 -4.52
C ILE A 327 -9.85 15.62 -5.23
N ASN A 328 -9.41 14.36 -5.15
CA ASN A 328 -10.12 13.25 -5.78
C ASN A 328 -11.50 12.98 -5.14
N ASN A 329 -11.64 13.21 -3.83
CA ASN A 329 -12.94 13.14 -3.15
C ASN A 329 -13.87 14.27 -3.62
N GLU A 330 -13.36 15.50 -3.75
CA GLU A 330 -14.12 16.65 -4.26
C GLU A 330 -14.60 16.40 -5.71
N LEU A 331 -13.71 15.91 -6.58
CA LEU A 331 -14.06 15.53 -7.95
C LEU A 331 -15.11 14.42 -8.00
N SER A 332 -15.05 13.41 -7.13
CA SER A 332 -16.08 12.36 -7.05
C SER A 332 -17.44 12.92 -6.66
N ASN A 333 -17.49 13.80 -5.65
CA ASN A 333 -18.73 14.46 -5.22
C ASN A 333 -19.34 15.31 -6.36
N ASN A 334 -18.51 16.06 -7.09
CA ASN A 334 -18.95 16.86 -8.23
C ASN A 334 -19.46 15.99 -9.39
N ILE A 335 -18.80 14.86 -9.67
CA ILE A 335 -19.26 13.87 -10.66
C ILE A 335 -20.63 13.31 -10.27
N ASP A 336 -20.85 12.97 -9.01
CA ASP A 336 -22.14 12.42 -8.54
C ASP A 336 -23.25 13.48 -8.50
N TYR A 337 -22.92 14.74 -8.20
CA TYR A 337 -23.83 15.88 -8.39
C TYR A 337 -24.28 16.00 -9.86
N TYR A 338 -23.33 16.04 -10.82
CA TYR A 338 -23.67 16.18 -12.24
C TYR A 338 -24.43 14.97 -12.81
N LYS A 339 -24.20 13.74 -12.31
CA LYS A 339 -25.03 12.57 -12.66
C LYS A 339 -26.49 12.77 -12.27
N ASN A 340 -26.75 13.29 -11.06
CA ASN A 340 -28.11 13.54 -10.58
C ASN A 340 -28.79 14.67 -11.37
N GLU A 341 -28.04 15.71 -11.73
CA GLU A 341 -28.53 16.80 -12.59
C GLU A 341 -28.89 16.28 -14.00
N ILE A 342 -28.02 15.48 -14.62
CA ILE A 342 -28.29 14.83 -15.91
C ILE A 342 -29.52 13.91 -15.83
N SER A 343 -29.65 13.10 -14.77
CA SER A 343 -30.82 12.26 -14.57
C SER A 343 -32.12 13.08 -14.47
N THR A 344 -32.07 14.24 -13.81
CA THR A 344 -33.21 15.15 -13.67
C THR A 344 -33.55 15.85 -14.99
N LEU A 345 -32.54 16.16 -15.82
CA LEU A 345 -32.74 16.72 -17.15
C LEU A 345 -33.32 15.69 -18.13
N ASN A 346 -32.88 14.43 -18.07
CA ASN A 346 -33.42 13.35 -18.90
C ASN A 346 -34.92 13.14 -18.65
N SER A 347 -35.36 13.05 -17.39
CA SER A 347 -36.80 12.91 -17.08
C SER A 347 -37.64 14.07 -17.61
N LYS A 348 -37.11 15.31 -17.61
CA LYS A 348 -37.79 16.46 -18.23
C LYS A 348 -37.83 16.40 -19.76
N ILE A 349 -36.82 15.78 -20.38
CA ILE A 349 -36.83 15.52 -21.83
C ILE A 349 -37.90 14.47 -22.15
N ASP A 350 -38.03 13.43 -21.33
CA ASP A 350 -39.07 12.40 -21.48
C ASP A 350 -40.47 13.02 -21.31
N GLU A 351 -40.71 13.82 -20.27
CA GLU A 351 -41.96 14.60 -20.06
C GLU A 351 -42.30 15.50 -21.25
N LEU A 352 -41.31 16.20 -21.81
CA LEU A 352 -41.50 17.07 -22.99
C LEU A 352 -41.78 16.27 -24.27
N ASN A 353 -41.17 15.10 -24.43
CA ASN A 353 -41.43 14.21 -25.57
C ASN A 353 -42.85 13.63 -25.53
N GLU A 354 -43.35 13.23 -24.36
CA GLU A 354 -44.75 12.80 -24.19
C GLU A 354 -45.74 13.92 -24.55
N LEU A 355 -45.48 15.15 -24.09
CA LEU A 355 -46.30 16.31 -24.42
C LEU A 355 -46.28 16.62 -25.92
N TYR A 356 -45.10 16.65 -26.54
CA TYR A 356 -44.94 16.90 -27.98
C TYR A 356 -45.66 15.86 -28.84
N ASN A 357 -45.54 14.58 -28.49
CA ASN A 357 -46.24 13.51 -29.21
C ASN A 357 -47.77 13.69 -29.14
N LYS A 358 -48.30 14.09 -27.97
CA LYS A 358 -49.74 14.37 -27.80
C LYS A 358 -50.20 15.60 -28.60
N GLU A 359 -49.41 16.68 -28.65
CA GLU A 359 -49.72 17.84 -29.50
C GLU A 359 -49.71 17.47 -30.99
N MET A 360 -48.81 16.59 -31.42
CA MET A 360 -48.77 16.06 -32.79
C MET A 360 -50.00 15.19 -33.12
N GLU A 361 -50.46 14.34 -32.20
CA GLU A 361 -51.71 13.57 -32.38
C GLU A 361 -52.94 14.49 -32.53
N GLU A 362 -53.06 15.55 -31.70
CA GLU A 362 -54.14 16.53 -31.81
C GLU A 362 -54.09 17.32 -33.14
N ILE A 363 -52.88 17.64 -33.63
CA ILE A 363 -52.68 18.27 -34.95
C ILE A 363 -53.15 17.36 -36.09
N ASP A 364 -52.82 16.05 -36.05
CA ASP A 364 -53.24 15.11 -37.09
C ASP A 364 -54.76 14.85 -37.09
N GLU A 365 -55.41 14.83 -35.92
CA GLU A 365 -56.88 14.80 -35.85
C GLU A 365 -57.51 16.07 -36.45
N LEU A 366 -56.97 17.25 -36.13
CA LEU A 366 -57.43 18.54 -36.68
C LEU A 366 -57.23 18.64 -38.19
N ASN A 367 -56.08 18.19 -38.71
CA ASN A 367 -55.80 18.12 -40.15
C ASN A 367 -56.83 17.26 -40.86
N LYS A 368 -57.04 16.03 -40.38
CA LYS A 368 -58.02 15.08 -40.92
C LYS A 368 -59.46 15.60 -40.86
N TYR A 369 -59.83 16.34 -39.81
CA TYR A 369 -61.12 17.01 -39.73
C TYR A 369 -61.27 18.13 -40.77
N SER A 370 -60.21 18.93 -40.96
CA SER A 370 -60.15 20.01 -41.96
C SER A 370 -60.28 19.48 -43.40
N GLU A 371 -59.55 18.42 -43.76
CA GLU A 371 -59.64 17.77 -45.07
C GLU A 371 -61.06 17.29 -45.41
N ASN A 372 -61.75 16.69 -44.43
CA ASN A 372 -63.13 16.26 -44.60
C ASN A 372 -64.07 17.45 -44.89
N ILE A 373 -63.95 18.55 -44.13
CA ILE A 373 -64.72 19.78 -44.37
C ILE A 373 -64.42 20.34 -45.77
N ILE A 374 -63.15 20.44 -46.17
CA ILE A 374 -62.75 20.93 -47.48
C ILE A 374 -63.43 20.10 -48.58
N SER A 375 -63.34 18.76 -48.49
CA SER A 375 -63.97 17.86 -49.45
C SER A 375 -65.49 18.05 -49.55
N GLU A 376 -66.20 18.27 -48.42
CA GLU A 376 -67.63 18.59 -48.44
C GLU A 376 -67.94 19.95 -49.08
N LYS A 377 -67.13 20.98 -48.82
CA LYS A 377 -67.29 22.31 -49.44
C LYS A 377 -67.01 22.25 -50.94
N GLU A 378 -65.98 21.53 -51.39
CA GLU A 378 -65.69 21.31 -52.81
C GLU A 378 -66.83 20.59 -53.55
N LYS A 379 -67.36 19.51 -52.97
CA LYS A 379 -68.56 18.81 -53.48
C LYS A 379 -69.76 19.76 -53.59
N THR A 380 -69.91 20.68 -52.63
CA THR A 380 -71.00 21.67 -52.60
C THR A 380 -70.80 22.77 -53.65
N ILE A 381 -69.58 23.32 -53.77
CA ILE A 381 -69.19 24.30 -54.79
C ILE A 381 -69.39 23.72 -56.19
N THR A 382 -69.04 22.45 -56.41
CA THR A 382 -69.23 21.76 -57.69
C THR A 382 -70.71 21.65 -58.04
N LYS A 383 -71.58 21.25 -57.10
CA LYS A 383 -73.04 21.24 -57.30
C LYS A 383 -73.60 22.63 -57.62
N LEU A 384 -73.07 23.68 -56.99
CA LEU A 384 -73.50 25.07 -57.25
C LEU A 384 -73.03 25.57 -58.62
N LYS A 385 -71.78 25.29 -59.03
CA LYS A 385 -71.26 25.62 -60.36
C LYS A 385 -72.10 24.97 -61.47
N ASN A 386 -72.47 23.70 -61.33
CA ASN A 386 -73.31 23.00 -62.29
C ASN A 386 -74.68 23.68 -62.44
N LYS A 387 -75.34 24.04 -61.32
CA LYS A 387 -76.60 24.79 -61.33
C LYS A 387 -76.49 26.17 -61.97
N ILE A 388 -75.39 26.89 -61.75
CA ILE A 388 -75.13 28.18 -62.39
C ILE A 388 -75.08 27.99 -63.91
N ASN A 389 -74.31 27.02 -64.40
CA ASN A 389 -74.25 26.68 -65.83
C ASN A 389 -75.61 26.23 -66.39
N GLU A 390 -76.41 25.44 -65.66
CA GLU A 390 -77.79 25.09 -66.04
C GLU A 390 -78.67 26.34 -66.21
N TYR A 391 -78.57 27.30 -65.29
CA TYR A 391 -79.32 28.57 -65.38
C TYR A 391 -78.78 29.49 -66.49
N GLU A 392 -77.48 29.53 -66.74
CA GLU A 392 -76.87 30.29 -67.84
C GLU A 392 -77.33 29.76 -69.21
N GLN A 393 -77.36 28.43 -69.41
CA GLN A 393 -77.91 27.81 -70.61
C GLN A 393 -79.42 28.07 -70.74
N THR A 394 -80.16 28.05 -69.63
CA THR A 394 -81.60 28.39 -69.62
C THR A 394 -81.83 29.85 -70.04
N ILE A 395 -81.02 30.79 -69.53
CA ILE A 395 -81.08 32.21 -69.89
C ILE A 395 -80.69 32.43 -71.36
N LEU A 396 -79.69 31.69 -71.87
CA LEU A 396 -79.31 31.73 -73.29
C LEU A 396 -80.45 31.27 -74.20
N ASN A 397 -81.08 30.14 -73.87
CA ASN A 397 -82.24 29.63 -74.61
C ASN A 397 -83.42 30.61 -74.58
N LEU A 398 -83.75 31.16 -73.40
CA LEU A 398 -84.83 32.16 -73.28
C LEU A 398 -84.56 33.44 -74.08
N LYS A 399 -83.30 33.89 -74.16
CA LYS A 399 -82.90 35.01 -75.03
C LYS A 399 -83.08 34.67 -76.51
N ASN A 400 -82.69 33.46 -76.94
CA ASN A 400 -82.86 33.03 -78.32
C ASN A 400 -84.36 32.97 -78.70
N THR A 401 -85.20 32.37 -77.85
CA THR A 401 -86.66 32.34 -78.05
C THR A 401 -87.31 33.73 -78.04
N LEU A 402 -86.80 34.66 -77.22
CA LEU A 402 -87.26 36.06 -77.24
C LEU A 402 -86.93 36.73 -78.58
N ASN A 403 -85.68 36.60 -79.06
CA ASN A 403 -85.26 37.13 -80.36
C ASN A 403 -86.07 36.52 -81.53
N GLU A 404 -86.37 35.22 -81.48
CA GLU A 404 -87.24 34.54 -82.46
C GLU A 404 -88.67 35.07 -82.42
N TYR A 405 -89.22 35.33 -81.22
CA TYR A 405 -90.55 35.91 -81.06
C TYR A 405 -90.62 37.36 -81.56
N GLU A 406 -89.63 38.18 -81.26
CA GLU A 406 -89.55 39.57 -81.74
C GLU A 406 -89.43 39.62 -83.27
N LYS A 407 -88.54 38.78 -83.84
CA LYS A 407 -88.41 38.63 -85.30
C LYS A 407 -89.71 38.16 -85.96
N THR A 408 -90.31 37.08 -85.49
CA THR A 408 -91.54 36.54 -86.10
C THR A 408 -92.74 37.48 -85.94
N LYS A 409 -92.79 38.28 -84.86
CA LYS A 409 -93.77 39.36 -84.71
C LYS A 409 -93.55 40.48 -85.75
N GLY A 410 -92.30 40.88 -86.00
CA GLY A 410 -91.95 41.82 -87.06
C GLY A 410 -92.32 41.31 -88.46
N GLU A 411 -91.97 40.06 -88.76
CA GLU A 411 -92.33 39.38 -90.02
C GLU A 411 -93.85 39.25 -90.20
N MET A 412 -94.59 38.91 -89.14
CA MET A 412 -96.05 38.80 -89.18
C MET A 412 -96.70 40.16 -89.46
N LEU A 413 -96.26 41.23 -88.78
CA LEU A 413 -96.75 42.59 -89.04
C LEU A 413 -96.45 43.02 -90.48
N MET A 414 -95.25 42.73 -90.99
CA MET A 414 -94.88 43.01 -92.37
C MET A 414 -95.71 42.20 -93.37
N SER A 415 -96.16 40.98 -93.05
CA SER A 415 -96.96 40.15 -93.96
C SER A 415 -98.40 40.64 -94.15
N ILE A 416 -98.98 41.32 -93.14
CA ILE A 416 -100.37 41.84 -93.16
C ILE A 416 -100.49 43.14 -93.98
N LEU A 417 -99.37 43.83 -94.22
CA LEU A 417 -99.33 45.09 -94.96
C LEU A 417 -99.34 44.86 -96.48
N THR A 418 -100.07 45.71 -97.21
CA THR A 418 -100.02 45.76 -98.69
C THR A 418 -98.69 46.31 -99.19
N GLU A 419 -98.33 46.06 -100.46
CA GLU A 419 -97.06 46.53 -101.02
C GLU A 419 -96.91 48.07 -101.00
N GLU A 420 -98.01 48.81 -101.14
CA GLU A 420 -97.99 50.29 -101.04
C GLU A 420 -97.80 50.76 -99.58
N GLU A 421 -98.38 50.07 -98.61
CA GLU A 421 -98.14 50.31 -97.18
C GLU A 421 -96.70 49.97 -96.79
N LYS A 422 -96.18 48.81 -97.23
CA LYS A 422 -94.77 48.39 -97.05
C LYS A 422 -93.80 49.40 -97.63
N MET A 423 -94.05 49.90 -98.85
CA MET A 423 -93.21 50.91 -99.49
C MET A 423 -93.19 52.20 -98.68
N ILE A 424 -94.34 52.66 -98.18
CA ILE A 424 -94.44 53.85 -97.32
C ILE A 424 -93.71 53.63 -95.99
N ILE A 425 -93.87 52.48 -95.33
CA ILE A 425 -93.20 52.15 -94.07
C ILE A 425 -91.68 52.04 -94.26
N LYS A 426 -91.21 51.45 -95.36
CA LYS A 426 -89.77 51.41 -95.69
C LYS A 426 -89.20 52.81 -95.89
N LEU A 427 -89.90 53.70 -96.60
CA LEU A 427 -89.48 55.11 -96.76
C LEU A 427 -89.46 55.86 -95.43
N ILE A 428 -90.46 55.66 -94.55
CA ILE A 428 -90.47 56.25 -93.21
C ILE A 428 -89.29 55.73 -92.38
N ARG A 429 -88.95 54.43 -92.46
CA ARG A 429 -87.76 53.86 -91.80
C ARG A 429 -86.46 54.45 -92.34
N GLU A 430 -86.30 54.52 -93.66
CA GLU A 430 -85.05 54.91 -94.33
C GLU A 430 -84.72 56.40 -94.12
N TYR A 431 -85.73 57.27 -94.11
CA TYR A 431 -85.56 58.71 -93.84
C TYR A 431 -85.80 59.12 -92.37
N LYS A 432 -86.23 58.18 -91.50
CA LYS A 432 -86.71 58.32 -90.11
C LYS A 432 -87.92 59.24 -89.90
N GLU A 433 -87.94 60.41 -90.52
CA GLU A 433 -89.05 61.36 -90.48
C GLU A 433 -89.31 61.95 -91.87
N ILE A 434 -90.49 61.68 -92.46
CA ILE A 434 -90.81 62.07 -93.84
C ILE A 434 -92.22 62.68 -93.93
N THR A 435 -92.45 63.67 -94.79
CA THR A 435 -93.78 64.29 -94.96
C THR A 435 -94.65 63.56 -95.98
N GLN A 436 -95.98 63.77 -95.85
CA GLN A 436 -96.95 63.29 -96.84
C GLN A 436 -96.71 63.84 -98.27
N LYS A 437 -95.95 64.93 -98.44
CA LYS A 437 -95.59 65.47 -99.77
C LYS A 437 -94.44 64.66 -100.38
N GLU A 438 -93.37 64.44 -99.62
CA GLU A 438 -92.20 63.68 -100.08
C GLU A 438 -92.58 62.22 -100.40
N ILE A 439 -93.50 61.60 -99.66
CA ILE A 439 -94.03 60.28 -100.01
C ILE A 439 -94.74 60.29 -101.38
N VAL A 440 -95.56 61.30 -101.68
CA VAL A 440 -96.23 61.42 -103.01
C VAL A 440 -95.18 61.56 -104.11
N GLU A 441 -94.12 62.32 -103.88
CA GLU A 441 -93.06 62.57 -104.87
C GLU A 441 -92.11 61.37 -105.06
N LEU A 442 -91.85 60.58 -104.02
CA LEU A 442 -90.99 59.39 -104.07
C LEU A 442 -91.72 58.09 -104.48
N THR A 443 -93.02 57.97 -104.21
CA THR A 443 -93.82 56.77 -104.57
C THR A 443 -94.59 56.92 -105.89
N GLY A 444 -94.81 58.15 -106.36
CA GLY A 444 -95.69 58.44 -107.50
C GLY A 444 -97.19 58.22 -107.22
N LEU A 445 -97.57 57.78 -106.01
CA LEU A 445 -98.95 57.51 -105.63
C LEU A 445 -99.73 58.83 -105.49
N THR A 446 -100.99 58.83 -105.94
CA THR A 446 -101.80 60.06 -105.93
C THR A 446 -102.06 60.55 -104.51
N LYS A 447 -102.06 61.87 -104.31
CA LYS A 447 -102.24 62.52 -103.00
C LYS A 447 -103.45 62.02 -102.19
N PRO A 448 -104.64 61.73 -102.77
CA PRO A 448 -105.74 61.11 -102.04
C PRO A 448 -105.43 59.69 -101.56
N LYS A 449 -104.70 58.89 -102.37
CA LYS A 449 -104.32 57.51 -102.04
C LYS A 449 -103.29 57.48 -100.91
N VAL A 450 -102.23 58.29 -101.00
CA VAL A 450 -101.24 58.45 -99.92
C VAL A 450 -101.92 58.96 -98.64
N SER A 451 -102.80 59.96 -98.73
CA SER A 451 -103.51 60.46 -97.54
C SER A 451 -104.43 59.40 -96.92
N ARG A 452 -105.02 58.50 -97.71
CA ARG A 452 -105.83 57.37 -97.21
C ARG A 452 -104.95 56.33 -96.52
N ILE A 453 -103.89 55.85 -97.19
CA ILE A 453 -102.96 54.87 -96.64
C ILE A 453 -102.32 55.38 -95.34
N VAL A 454 -101.84 56.63 -95.33
CA VAL A 454 -101.24 57.23 -94.14
C VAL A 454 -102.24 57.37 -92.98
N SER A 455 -103.50 57.71 -93.25
CA SER A 455 -104.52 57.80 -92.18
C SER A 455 -104.96 56.43 -91.66
N ASP A 456 -104.85 55.38 -92.49
CA ASP A 456 -105.13 53.99 -92.11
C ASP A 456 -103.98 53.42 -91.27
N LEU A 457 -102.72 53.59 -91.70
CA LEU A 457 -101.53 53.24 -90.91
C LEU A 457 -101.45 54.02 -89.58
N GLU A 458 -101.85 55.29 -89.57
CA GLU A 458 -102.02 56.11 -88.36
C GLU A 458 -103.12 55.54 -87.45
N GLY A 459 -104.30 55.22 -88.02
CA GLY A 459 -105.43 54.63 -87.28
C GLY A 459 -105.15 53.23 -86.72
N ARG A 460 -104.25 52.47 -87.36
CA ARG A 460 -103.71 51.19 -86.86
C ARG A 460 -102.54 51.34 -85.88
N GLY A 461 -102.09 52.57 -85.57
CA GLY A 461 -100.98 52.85 -84.65
C GLY A 461 -99.57 52.53 -85.18
N ILE A 462 -99.46 52.21 -86.47
CA ILE A 462 -98.23 51.74 -87.13
C ILE A 462 -97.26 52.92 -87.39
N ILE A 463 -97.81 54.11 -87.64
CA ILE A 463 -97.05 55.34 -87.83
C ILE A 463 -97.62 56.47 -86.98
N LYS A 464 -96.75 57.34 -86.46
CA LYS A 464 -97.14 58.57 -85.75
C LYS A 464 -97.09 59.76 -86.71
N LYS A 465 -98.00 60.71 -86.51
CA LYS A 465 -98.17 61.90 -87.37
C LYS A 465 -98.02 63.17 -86.56
N VAL A 466 -96.96 63.92 -86.84
CA VAL A 466 -96.66 65.19 -86.21
C VAL A 466 -97.10 66.32 -87.14
N LYS A 467 -98.06 67.13 -86.68
CA LYS A 467 -98.60 68.24 -87.47
C LYS A 467 -97.68 69.47 -87.36
N ILE A 468 -97.07 69.86 -88.48
CA ILE A 468 -96.14 70.98 -88.57
C ILE A 468 -96.79 72.07 -89.45
N GLY A 469 -97.51 72.98 -88.80
CA GLY A 469 -98.25 74.06 -89.45
C GLY A 469 -99.37 73.55 -90.38
N ARG A 470 -99.16 73.68 -91.69
CA ARG A 470 -100.09 73.21 -92.75
C ARG A 470 -99.66 71.86 -93.36
N ILE A 471 -98.61 71.22 -92.85
CA ILE A 471 -98.04 69.96 -93.35
C ILE A 471 -98.09 68.89 -92.25
N ASN A 472 -98.10 67.62 -92.64
CA ASN A 472 -98.00 66.48 -91.72
C ASN A 472 -96.68 65.75 -91.97
N LYS A 473 -95.85 65.61 -90.93
CA LYS A 473 -94.65 64.75 -90.90
C LYS A 473 -95.01 63.41 -90.26
N LEU A 474 -94.37 62.34 -90.71
CA LEU A 474 -94.65 60.97 -90.30
C LEU A 474 -93.37 60.30 -89.80
N THR A 475 -93.50 59.53 -88.73
CA THR A 475 -92.46 58.68 -88.15
C THR A 475 -93.05 57.29 -87.89
N LEU A 476 -92.22 56.28 -87.66
CA LEU A 476 -92.72 55.03 -87.06
C LEU A 476 -93.20 55.30 -85.61
N SER A 477 -93.99 54.38 -85.07
CA SER A 477 -94.25 54.33 -83.63
C SER A 477 -93.12 53.60 -82.90
N ASP A 478 -92.82 54.02 -81.67
CA ASP A 478 -91.65 53.58 -80.90
C ASP A 478 -91.62 52.05 -80.67
N GLU A 479 -92.79 51.43 -80.56
CA GLU A 479 -92.92 49.96 -80.49
C GLU A 479 -92.50 49.26 -81.79
N LEU A 480 -92.82 49.84 -82.96
CA LEU A 480 -92.46 49.29 -84.26
C LEU A 480 -91.00 49.53 -84.64
N ASP A 481 -90.41 50.66 -84.25
CA ASP A 481 -88.98 50.91 -84.44
C ASP A 481 -88.16 49.85 -83.65
N GLY A 482 -88.67 49.39 -82.50
CA GLY A 482 -88.14 48.24 -81.77
C GLY A 482 -88.28 46.90 -82.52
N TRP A 483 -89.42 46.60 -83.15
CA TRP A 483 -89.65 45.29 -83.80
C TRP A 483 -89.06 45.15 -85.21
N LEU A 484 -88.41 46.19 -85.73
CA LEU A 484 -87.88 46.20 -87.11
C LEU A 484 -86.35 46.34 -87.20
N ASN A 485 -85.66 46.70 -86.10
CA ASN A 485 -84.21 46.93 -86.10
C ASN A 485 -83.37 45.64 -86.15
#